data_AF-A0AAE2C8U4-F1
#
_entry.id   AF-A0AAE2C8U4-F1
#
_cell.length_a   1.000
_cell.length_b   1.000
_cell.length_c   1.000
_cell.angle_alpha   90.00
_cell.angle_beta   90.00
_cell.angle_gamma   90.00
#
_symmetry.space_group_name_H-M   'P 1'
#
loop_
_entity.id
_entity.type
_entity.pdbx_description
1 polymer ?
#
loop_
_entity_poly.entity_id
_entity_poly.type
_entity_poly.pdbx_seq_one_letter_code
_entity_poly.pdbx_strand_id
1 'polypeptide(L)'
;MREAAQWRRLQGISMEGDDILLAEMDVKVAPKREEWMTTLPPERKPGVTMHSTTRFSKSSKEGRGDTSAWTDTPSERAQKAKMNYLEAYNEAAALASNEHEKKRVNADAELVDQYNKAKRSKSLVEKHQDSRTNRSKKKSKQESVKSEWDGNHPWKPWDREKDLTAGRQSVKLDTDHMAQGLTSRFSSGSFQRNFL
;
A
#
# COMPACT_ATOMS: atom_id res chain seq x y z
N MET A 1 -47.88 -17.48 17.95
CA MET A 1 -49.01 -17.33 16.98
C MET A 1 -48.52 -17.27 15.53
N ARG A 2 -47.55 -16.41 15.20
CA ARG A 2 -46.99 -16.28 13.83
C ARG A 2 -46.21 -17.52 13.35
N GLU A 3 -45.42 -18.15 14.21
CA GLU A 3 -44.69 -19.38 13.90
C GLU A 3 -45.63 -20.56 13.60
N ALA A 4 -46.80 -20.61 14.26
CA ALA A 4 -47.82 -21.60 13.98
C ALA A 4 -48.44 -21.41 12.57
N ALA A 5 -48.64 -20.16 12.14
CA ALA A 5 -49.10 -19.85 10.78
C ALA A 5 -48.07 -20.27 9.71
N GLN A 6 -46.77 -20.10 9.98
CA GLN A 6 -45.71 -20.61 9.10
C GLN A 6 -45.71 -22.15 9.02
N TRP A 7 -45.86 -22.81 10.17
CA TRP A 7 -45.95 -24.27 10.22
C TRP A 7 -47.14 -24.80 9.42
N ARG A 8 -48.29 -24.13 9.47
CA ARG A 8 -49.47 -24.49 8.66
C ARG A 8 -49.23 -24.26 7.17
N ARG A 9 -48.62 -23.14 6.77
CA ARG A 9 -48.25 -22.85 5.37
C ARG A 9 -47.30 -23.91 4.80
N LEU A 10 -46.30 -24.35 5.58
CA LEU A 10 -45.37 -25.40 5.17
C LEU A 10 -46.05 -26.77 4.99
N GLN A 11 -47.14 -27.01 5.73
CA GLN A 11 -47.97 -28.21 5.59
C GLN A 11 -49.07 -28.05 4.52
N GLY A 12 -49.13 -26.92 3.80
CA GLY A 12 -50.12 -26.65 2.77
C GLY A 12 -51.52 -26.32 3.31
N ILE A 13 -51.64 -26.08 4.61
CA ILE A 13 -52.91 -25.75 5.28
C ILE A 13 -52.91 -24.23 5.45
N SER A 14 -53.88 -23.55 4.85
CA SER A 14 -54.11 -22.12 5.07
C SER A 14 -55.38 -21.94 5.91
N MET A 15 -55.29 -21.13 6.95
CA MET A 15 -56.42 -20.73 7.79
C MET A 15 -56.69 -19.24 7.62
N GLU A 16 -57.96 -18.85 7.67
CA GLU A 16 -58.40 -17.45 7.59
C GLU A 16 -57.71 -16.61 8.68
N GLY A 17 -56.92 -15.61 8.28
CA GLY A 17 -56.15 -14.75 9.18
C GLY A 17 -54.65 -15.05 9.28
N ASP A 18 -54.17 -16.20 8.77
CA ASP A 18 -52.73 -16.48 8.66
C ASP A 18 -52.04 -15.49 7.70
N ASP A 19 -52.75 -14.98 6.69
CA ASP A 19 -52.26 -13.99 5.73
C ASP A 19 -51.95 -12.63 6.38
N ILE A 20 -52.75 -12.22 7.38
CA ILE A 20 -52.52 -10.97 8.13
C ILE A 20 -51.28 -11.10 9.01
N LEU A 21 -51.06 -12.28 9.59
CA LEU A 21 -49.89 -12.58 10.42
C LEU A 21 -48.59 -12.72 9.61
N LEU A 22 -48.70 -13.07 8.32
CA LEU A 22 -47.57 -13.21 7.39
C LEU A 22 -47.26 -11.90 6.63
N ALA A 23 -48.25 -11.04 6.40
CA ALA A 23 -48.09 -9.77 5.69
C ALA A 23 -47.11 -8.79 6.36
N GLU A 24 -46.94 -8.87 7.68
CA GLU A 24 -45.96 -8.07 8.43
C GLU A 24 -44.50 -8.38 8.03
N MET A 25 -44.24 -9.53 7.39
CA MET A 25 -42.90 -9.97 6.94
C MET A 25 -42.61 -9.66 5.46
N ASP A 26 -43.63 -9.41 4.64
CA ASP A 26 -43.44 -9.12 3.21
C ASP A 26 -43.00 -7.66 2.95
N VAL A 27 -42.87 -6.84 4.00
CA VAL A 27 -42.11 -5.57 3.95
C VAL A 27 -40.62 -5.92 3.82
N LYS A 28 -40.23 -6.20 2.59
CA LYS A 28 -38.88 -6.56 2.14
C LYS A 28 -37.92 -5.38 2.33
N VAL A 29 -37.53 -5.09 3.56
CA VAL A 29 -36.35 -4.26 3.83
C VAL A 29 -35.16 -5.04 3.29
N ALA A 30 -34.49 -4.49 2.27
CA ALA A 30 -33.32 -5.11 1.68
C ALA A 30 -32.33 -5.48 2.80
N PRO A 31 -31.74 -6.70 2.79
CA PRO A 31 -30.82 -7.13 3.82
C PRO A 31 -29.63 -6.17 3.84
N LYS A 32 -29.61 -5.28 4.83
CA LYS A 32 -28.46 -4.42 5.12
C LYS A 32 -27.36 -5.35 5.59
N ARG A 33 -26.27 -5.42 4.83
CA ARG A 33 -25.09 -6.19 5.20
C ARG A 33 -24.58 -5.67 6.53
N GLU A 34 -24.21 -6.58 7.41
CA GLU A 34 -23.66 -6.23 8.71
C GLU A 34 -22.43 -5.32 8.54
N GLU A 35 -22.23 -4.39 9.49
CA GLU A 35 -21.23 -3.32 9.37
C GLU A 35 -19.82 -3.89 9.15
N TRP A 36 -19.49 -5.00 9.80
CA TRP A 36 -18.21 -5.72 9.61
C TRP A 36 -17.99 -6.25 8.19
N MET A 37 -19.06 -6.39 7.38
CA MET A 37 -18.96 -6.80 5.98
C MET A 37 -18.74 -5.63 5.01
N THR A 38 -18.90 -4.39 5.46
CA THR A 38 -18.85 -3.20 4.58
C THR A 38 -17.86 -2.14 5.04
N THR A 39 -17.46 -2.13 6.32
CA THR A 39 -16.41 -1.23 6.81
C THR A 39 -15.04 -1.86 6.55
N LEU A 40 -14.26 -1.29 5.63
CA LEU A 40 -12.85 -1.65 5.49
C LEU A 40 -12.08 -1.26 6.76
N PRO A 41 -11.06 -2.05 7.16
CA PRO A 41 -10.16 -1.68 8.24
C PRO A 41 -9.61 -0.26 8.03
N PRO A 42 -9.36 0.53 9.10
CA PRO A 42 -8.92 1.93 9.00
C PRO A 42 -7.66 2.15 8.16
N GLU A 43 -6.82 1.12 8.01
CA GLU A 43 -5.62 1.13 7.16
C GLU A 43 -5.92 1.10 5.65
N ARG A 44 -7.15 0.72 5.27
CA ARG A 44 -7.58 0.49 3.89
C ARG A 44 -8.81 1.33 3.54
N LYS A 45 -8.81 2.60 3.93
CA LYS A 45 -9.85 3.55 3.51
C LYS A 45 -9.95 3.59 1.97
N PRO A 46 -11.16 3.58 1.39
CA PRO A 46 -11.32 3.76 -0.05
C PRO A 46 -10.71 5.11 -0.47
N GLY A 47 -9.79 5.09 -1.45
CA GLY A 47 -9.02 6.26 -1.89
C GLY A 47 -7.55 6.29 -1.46
N VAL A 48 -7.13 5.42 -0.53
CA VAL A 48 -5.69 5.23 -0.28
C VAL A 48 -5.15 4.28 -1.34
N THR A 49 -4.42 4.83 -2.31
CA THR A 49 -3.69 4.02 -3.28
C THR A 49 -2.78 3.06 -2.52
N MET A 50 -2.87 1.77 -2.81
CA MET A 50 -1.85 0.78 -2.42
C MET A 50 -0.51 1.40 -2.76
N HIS A 51 0.26 1.82 -1.76
CA HIS A 51 1.54 2.46 -2.00
C HIS A 51 2.36 1.46 -2.82
N SER A 52 2.83 1.90 -3.99
CA SER A 52 3.55 1.02 -4.92
C SER A 52 4.62 0.25 -4.14
N THR A 53 4.63 -1.07 -4.23
CA THR A 53 5.63 -1.98 -3.65
C THR A 53 7.07 -1.68 -4.08
N THR A 54 7.27 -0.67 -4.93
CA THR A 54 8.54 -0.18 -5.44
C THR A 54 9.39 0.56 -4.39
N ARG A 55 8.87 0.91 -3.20
CA ARG A 55 9.66 1.58 -2.15
C ARG A 55 9.29 1.08 -0.74
N PHE A 56 10.32 0.90 0.09
CA PHE A 56 10.17 0.58 1.51
C PHE A 56 9.61 1.80 2.29
N SER A 57 8.83 1.56 3.34
CA SER A 57 8.30 2.63 4.19
C SER A 57 9.44 3.35 4.91
N LYS A 58 9.44 4.69 4.87
CA LYS A 58 10.47 5.50 5.52
C LYS A 58 10.27 5.64 7.03
N SER A 59 9.06 5.36 7.51
CA SER A 59 8.74 5.26 8.93
C SER A 59 8.64 3.80 9.33
N SER A 60 8.88 3.51 10.61
CA SER A 60 8.44 2.26 11.21
C SER A 60 6.94 2.13 11.02
N LYS A 61 6.47 0.91 10.73
CA LYS A 61 5.05 0.61 10.90
C LYS A 61 4.77 0.72 12.39
N GLU A 62 4.10 1.80 12.80
CA GLU A 62 3.32 1.76 14.03
C GLU A 62 2.41 0.55 13.90
N GLY A 63 2.56 -0.42 14.81
CA GLY A 63 1.75 -1.63 14.79
C GLY A 63 0.26 -1.27 14.86
N ARG A 64 -0.61 -2.26 14.65
CA ARG A 64 -2.09 -2.16 14.64
C ARG A 64 -2.71 -1.59 15.95
N GLY A 65 -1.89 -1.12 16.89
CA GLY A 65 -2.31 -0.64 18.20
C GLY A 65 -2.82 -1.78 19.08
N ASP A 66 -3.45 -1.38 20.17
CA ASP A 66 -4.12 -2.30 21.08
C ASP A 66 -5.37 -2.91 20.42
N THR A 67 -5.30 -4.18 20.07
CA THR A 67 -6.40 -4.92 19.43
C THR A 67 -7.29 -5.66 20.43
N SER A 68 -7.01 -5.54 21.74
CA SER A 68 -7.77 -6.21 22.80
C SER A 68 -9.15 -5.61 23.05
N ALA A 69 -9.49 -4.49 22.40
CA ALA A 69 -10.77 -3.81 22.59
C ALA A 69 -12.01 -4.71 22.40
N TRP A 70 -11.87 -5.78 21.60
CA TRP A 70 -12.91 -6.80 21.35
C TRP A 70 -12.87 -7.98 22.32
N THR A 71 -11.72 -8.27 22.95
CA THR A 71 -11.56 -9.39 23.89
C THR A 71 -11.84 -8.99 25.34
N ASP A 72 -11.74 -7.71 25.67
CA ASP A 72 -11.76 -7.24 27.05
C ASP A 72 -13.18 -7.15 27.63
N THR A 73 -13.34 -7.64 28.86
CA THR A 73 -14.56 -7.44 29.65
C THR A 73 -14.68 -5.97 30.11
N PRO A 74 -15.88 -5.46 30.46
CA PRO A 74 -16.04 -4.08 30.94
C PRO A 74 -15.18 -3.74 32.17
N SER A 75 -14.97 -4.71 33.07
CA SER A 75 -14.09 -4.58 34.23
C SER A 75 -12.61 -4.48 33.85
N GLU A 76 -12.19 -5.29 32.87
CA GLU A 76 -10.81 -5.34 32.39
C GLU A 76 -10.44 -4.07 31.61
N ARG A 77 -11.38 -3.56 30.81
CA ARG A 77 -11.27 -2.24 30.16
C ARG A 77 -11.05 -1.12 31.18
N ALA A 78 -11.80 -1.13 32.29
CA ALA A 78 -11.66 -0.12 33.34
C ALA A 78 -10.31 -0.21 34.08
N GLN A 79 -9.80 -1.42 34.33
CA GLN A 79 -8.49 -1.62 34.92
C GLN A 79 -7.37 -1.17 33.98
N LYS A 80 -7.45 -1.56 32.70
CA LYS A 80 -6.47 -1.16 31.68
C LYS A 80 -6.44 0.35 31.48
N ALA A 81 -7.60 1.01 31.47
CA ALA A 81 -7.67 2.48 31.42
C ALA A 81 -6.96 3.14 32.61
N LYS A 82 -7.08 2.59 33.82
CA LYS A 82 -6.35 3.09 35.00
C LYS A 82 -4.84 2.92 34.85
N MET A 83 -4.38 1.76 34.38
CA MET A 83 -2.97 1.48 34.15
C MET A 83 -2.38 2.44 33.10
N ASN A 84 -3.06 2.58 31.96
CA ASN A 84 -2.64 3.48 30.88
C ASN A 84 -2.57 4.95 31.35
N TYR A 85 -3.51 5.38 32.20
CA TYR A 85 -3.48 6.73 32.78
C TYR A 85 -2.24 6.95 33.64
N LEU A 86 -1.89 5.98 34.51
CA LEU A 86 -0.69 6.06 35.35
C LEU A 86 0.59 6.06 34.52
N GLU A 87 0.65 5.23 33.47
CA GLU A 87 1.78 5.16 32.54
C GLU A 87 1.96 6.50 31.81
N ALA A 88 0.89 7.03 31.21
CA ALA A 88 0.92 8.33 30.52
C ALA A 88 1.33 9.48 31.44
N TYR A 89 0.89 9.46 32.71
CA TYR A 89 1.31 10.44 33.71
C TYR A 89 2.82 10.35 34.00
N ASN A 90 3.33 9.15 34.18
CA ASN A 90 4.76 8.93 34.43
C ASN A 90 5.62 9.33 33.22
N GLU A 91 5.19 8.99 32.01
CA GLU A 91 5.84 9.42 30.77
C GLU A 91 5.85 10.94 30.63
N ALA A 92 4.72 11.61 30.89
CA ALA A 92 4.65 13.07 30.85
C ALA A 92 5.58 13.72 31.89
N ALA A 93 5.63 13.17 33.11
CA ALA A 93 6.54 13.62 34.15
C ALA A 93 8.02 13.44 33.74
N ALA A 94 8.37 12.30 33.14
CA ALA A 94 9.72 12.03 32.63
C ALA A 94 10.10 12.95 31.45
N LEU A 95 9.14 13.27 30.57
CA LEU A 95 9.37 14.19 29.47
C LEU A 95 9.60 15.63 29.94
N ALA A 96 8.94 16.04 31.03
CA ALA A 96 9.14 17.33 31.68
C ALA A 96 10.50 17.42 32.38
N SER A 97 10.93 16.36 33.08
CA SER A 97 12.27 16.33 33.70
C SER A 97 13.39 16.34 32.67
N ASN A 98 13.19 15.69 31.53
CA ASN A 98 14.18 15.62 30.44
C ASN A 98 14.23 16.90 29.57
N GLU A 99 13.48 17.95 29.90
CA GLU A 99 13.54 19.21 29.15
C GLU A 99 14.95 19.83 29.17
N HIS A 100 15.66 19.72 30.29
CA HIS A 100 17.04 20.19 30.39
C HIS A 100 18.01 19.37 29.53
N GLU A 101 17.84 18.06 29.44
CA GLU A 101 18.64 17.20 28.56
C GLU A 101 18.36 17.50 27.10
N LYS A 102 17.08 17.69 26.72
CA LYS A 102 16.70 18.13 25.37
C LYS A 102 17.37 19.47 25.03
N LYS A 103 17.38 20.45 25.94
CA LYS A 103 18.08 21.73 25.73
C LYS A 103 19.58 21.54 25.47
N ARG A 104 20.24 20.63 26.19
CA ARG A 104 21.67 20.30 25.97
C ARG A 104 21.91 19.62 24.63
N VAL A 105 21.13 18.60 24.28
CA VAL A 105 21.23 17.90 22.99
C VAL A 105 21.02 18.86 21.81
N ASN A 106 20.09 19.81 21.93
CA ASN A 106 19.89 20.84 20.92
C ASN A 106 21.10 21.78 20.79
N ALA A 107 21.71 22.21 21.90
CA ALA A 107 22.91 23.04 21.87
C ALA A 107 24.12 22.31 21.26
N ASP A 108 24.29 21.03 21.56
CA ASP A 108 25.34 20.18 20.98
C ASP A 108 25.10 19.98 19.47
N ALA A 109 23.86 19.74 19.06
CA ALA A 109 23.49 19.65 17.64
C ALA A 109 23.78 20.96 16.90
N GLU A 110 23.48 22.11 17.50
CA GLU A 110 23.77 23.43 16.92
C GLU A 110 25.27 23.67 16.78
N LEU A 111 26.08 23.28 17.77
CA LEU A 111 27.55 23.36 17.69
C LEU A 111 28.11 22.52 16.55
N VAL A 112 27.64 21.29 16.40
CA VAL A 112 28.07 20.40 15.30
C VAL A 112 27.65 20.97 13.95
N ASP A 113 26.45 21.53 13.84
CA ASP A 113 25.98 22.19 12.62
C ASP A 113 26.82 23.43 12.27
N GLN A 114 27.18 24.26 13.25
CA GLN A 114 28.07 25.41 13.05
C GLN A 114 29.46 24.96 12.56
N TYR A 115 30.03 23.93 13.18
CA TYR A 115 31.30 23.36 12.75
C TYR A 115 31.23 22.79 11.33
N ASN A 116 30.17 22.04 11.01
CA ASN A 116 29.95 21.49 9.68
C ASN A 116 29.80 22.60 8.64
N LYS A 117 29.03 23.65 8.92
CA LYS A 117 28.88 24.79 8.01
C LYS A 117 30.21 25.52 7.74
N ALA A 118 31.08 25.64 8.74
CA ALA A 118 32.34 26.37 8.62
C ALA A 118 33.47 25.55 7.99
N LYS A 119 33.55 24.24 8.26
CA LYS A 119 34.70 23.39 7.88
C LYS A 119 34.35 22.33 6.84
N ARG A 120 33.08 21.92 6.71
CA ARG A 120 32.68 20.89 5.74
C ARG A 120 32.47 21.53 4.37
N SER A 121 33.04 20.91 3.33
CA SER A 121 32.62 21.19 1.96
C SER A 121 31.13 20.86 1.76
N LYS A 122 30.44 21.59 0.89
CA LYS A 122 29.04 21.32 0.50
C LYS A 122 28.76 19.84 0.32
N SER A 123 27.71 19.33 0.97
CA SER A 123 27.37 17.91 0.89
C SER A 123 26.92 17.54 -0.53
N LEU A 124 27.03 16.26 -0.90
CA LEU A 124 26.54 15.79 -2.21
C LEU A 124 25.05 16.11 -2.39
N VAL A 125 24.27 15.96 -1.32
CA VAL A 125 22.84 16.28 -1.29
C VAL A 125 22.61 17.76 -1.54
N GLU A 126 23.37 18.63 -0.88
CA GLU A 126 23.31 20.08 -1.08
C GLU A 126 23.73 20.46 -2.50
N LYS A 127 24.80 19.87 -3.05
CA LYS A 127 25.19 20.06 -4.47
C LYS A 127 24.07 19.63 -5.42
N HIS A 128 23.36 18.55 -5.13
CA HIS A 128 22.21 18.09 -5.91
C HIS A 128 21.03 19.05 -5.77
N GLN A 129 20.79 19.61 -4.59
CA GLN A 129 19.74 20.62 -4.38
C GLN A 129 20.09 21.92 -5.11
N ASP A 130 21.30 22.45 -4.92
CA ASP A 130 21.84 23.63 -5.60
C ASP A 130 21.81 23.46 -7.13
N SER A 131 22.22 22.30 -7.65
CA SER A 131 22.16 22.04 -9.10
C SER A 131 20.72 21.95 -9.62
N ARG A 132 19.77 21.46 -8.82
CA ARG A 132 18.35 21.44 -9.18
C ARG A 132 17.73 22.84 -9.17
N THR A 133 18.03 23.66 -8.16
CA THR A 133 17.56 25.05 -8.07
C THR A 133 18.22 25.94 -9.12
N ASN A 134 19.50 25.70 -9.44
CA ASN A 134 20.19 26.37 -10.54
C ASN A 134 19.71 25.91 -11.91
N ARG A 135 19.38 24.62 -12.09
CA ARG A 135 18.72 24.13 -13.33
C ARG A 135 17.34 24.73 -13.51
N SER A 136 16.54 24.90 -12.45
CA SER A 136 15.22 25.53 -12.59
C SER A 136 15.32 27.02 -12.91
N LYS A 137 16.30 27.75 -12.34
CA LYS A 137 16.57 29.14 -12.72
C LYS A 137 17.14 29.26 -14.14
N LYS A 138 18.05 28.38 -14.56
CA LYS A 138 18.61 28.36 -15.92
C LYS A 138 17.62 27.86 -16.99
N LYS A 139 16.57 27.12 -16.60
CA LYS A 139 15.48 26.78 -17.52
C LYS A 139 14.59 27.98 -17.90
N SER A 140 14.73 29.12 -17.21
CA SER A 140 14.13 30.41 -17.60
C SER A 140 15.06 31.28 -18.46
N LYS A 141 16.34 30.91 -18.64
CA LYS A 141 17.33 31.67 -19.39
C LYS A 141 18.40 30.72 -19.92
N GLN A 142 18.27 30.35 -21.21
CA GLN A 142 19.23 29.58 -22.04
C GLN A 142 18.76 28.16 -22.42
N GLU A 143 17.99 28.12 -23.51
CA GLU A 143 18.18 27.18 -24.61
C GLU A 143 19.68 27.15 -25.01
N SER A 144 20.24 25.97 -25.30
CA SER A 144 21.67 25.69 -25.63
C SER A 144 22.63 25.44 -24.45
N VAL A 145 22.56 24.25 -23.86
CA VAL A 145 23.77 23.47 -23.49
C VAL A 145 23.55 22.07 -24.02
N LYS A 146 23.57 22.00 -25.35
CA LYS A 146 23.54 20.77 -26.15
C LYS A 146 24.88 20.71 -26.86
N SER A 147 25.97 20.41 -26.14
CA SER A 147 27.29 20.42 -26.78
C SER A 147 28.43 19.68 -26.06
N GLU A 148 28.15 18.82 -25.07
CA GLU A 148 29.21 17.93 -24.51
C GLU A 148 28.80 16.44 -24.47
N TRP A 149 27.53 16.13 -24.69
CA TRP A 149 26.99 14.76 -24.58
C TRP A 149 26.77 14.08 -25.94
N ASP A 150 26.77 14.84 -27.05
CA ASP A 150 26.41 14.35 -28.39
C ASP A 150 27.60 13.79 -29.21
N GLY A 151 28.74 13.47 -28.59
CA GLY A 151 29.98 13.19 -29.35
C GLY A 151 30.82 11.96 -28.98
N ASN A 152 30.58 11.28 -27.85
CA ASN A 152 31.55 10.27 -27.35
C ASN A 152 30.93 8.96 -26.84
N HIS A 153 29.79 8.54 -27.39
CA HIS A 153 29.22 7.21 -27.15
C HIS A 153 28.87 6.52 -28.47
N PRO A 154 29.23 5.24 -28.67
CA PRO A 154 28.91 4.49 -29.90
C PRO A 154 27.42 4.14 -30.02
N TRP A 155 26.59 4.57 -29.07
CA TRP A 155 25.16 4.27 -29.01
C TRP A 155 24.37 5.57 -29.13
N LYS A 156 23.40 5.58 -30.04
CA LYS A 156 22.49 6.70 -30.26
C LYS A 156 21.62 6.93 -29.01
N PRO A 157 21.48 8.18 -28.52
CA PRO A 157 20.55 8.49 -27.43
C PRO A 157 19.12 8.09 -27.80
N TRP A 158 18.45 7.43 -26.85
CA TRP A 158 17.07 6.97 -27.01
C TRP A 158 16.12 8.16 -27.18
N ASP A 159 15.45 8.24 -28.32
CA ASP A 159 14.50 9.29 -28.67
C ASP A 159 13.08 8.73 -28.59
N ARG A 160 12.28 9.25 -27.66
CA ARG A 160 10.91 8.80 -27.45
C ARG A 160 10.07 8.87 -28.72
N GLU A 161 10.23 9.87 -29.57
CA GLU A 161 9.35 10.01 -30.74
C GLU A 161 9.74 9.07 -31.88
N LYS A 162 11.00 8.61 -31.91
CA LYS A 162 11.53 7.73 -32.96
C LYS A 162 11.60 6.27 -32.51
N ASP A 163 11.90 6.04 -31.25
CA ASP A 163 12.18 4.73 -30.68
C ASP A 163 10.99 4.17 -29.88
N LEU A 164 9.94 4.98 -29.61
CA LEU A 164 8.65 4.52 -29.07
C LEU A 164 7.68 4.06 -30.15
N THR A 165 8.15 3.72 -31.36
CA THR A 165 7.35 2.89 -32.27
C THR A 165 7.37 1.46 -31.75
N ALA A 166 6.65 1.21 -30.66
CA ALA A 166 6.32 -0.11 -30.15
C ALA A 166 5.27 -0.78 -31.05
N GLY A 167 5.59 -0.94 -32.34
CA GLY A 167 4.89 -1.84 -33.25
C GLY A 167 5.63 -3.18 -33.30
N ARG A 168 4.90 -4.29 -33.41
CA ARG A 168 5.54 -5.60 -33.65
C ARG A 168 6.31 -5.51 -34.96
N GLN A 169 7.64 -5.44 -34.91
CA GLN A 169 8.43 -5.72 -36.10
C GLN A 169 8.21 -7.19 -36.44
N SER A 170 7.63 -7.46 -37.61
CA SER A 170 7.53 -8.82 -38.14
C SER A 170 8.93 -9.27 -38.52
N VAL A 171 9.68 -9.80 -37.55
CA VAL A 171 10.95 -10.46 -37.81
C VAL A 171 10.63 -11.77 -38.51
N LYS A 172 11.12 -11.96 -39.74
CA LYS A 172 11.03 -13.23 -40.46
C LYS A 172 11.98 -14.20 -39.78
N LEU A 173 11.47 -14.94 -38.80
CA LEU A 173 12.22 -16.02 -38.17
C LEU A 173 12.22 -17.23 -39.12
N ASP A 174 13.39 -17.80 -39.34
CA ASP A 174 13.57 -18.96 -40.21
C ASP A 174 13.11 -20.23 -39.47
N THR A 175 11.99 -20.81 -39.92
CA THR A 175 11.30 -21.90 -39.21
C THR A 175 12.15 -23.17 -39.15
N ASP A 176 12.96 -23.39 -40.19
CA ASP A 176 13.76 -24.61 -40.33
C ASP A 176 14.90 -24.65 -39.31
N HIS A 177 15.51 -23.49 -39.04
CA HIS A 177 16.54 -23.36 -38.01
C HIS A 177 15.95 -23.48 -36.58
N MET A 178 14.70 -23.07 -36.37
CA MET A 178 14.02 -23.23 -35.07
C MET A 178 13.65 -24.68 -34.79
N ALA A 179 13.27 -25.45 -35.82
CA ALA A 179 12.85 -26.84 -35.67
C ALA A 179 14.01 -27.80 -35.38
N GLN A 180 15.22 -27.53 -35.88
CA GLN A 180 16.39 -28.42 -35.74
C GLN A 180 16.77 -28.73 -34.28
N GLY A 181 16.53 -27.81 -33.33
CA GLY A 181 16.84 -28.03 -31.91
C GLY A 181 15.73 -28.69 -31.08
N LEU A 182 14.49 -28.71 -31.59
CA LEU A 182 13.31 -29.11 -30.82
C LEU A 182 13.04 -30.62 -30.87
N THR A 183 13.41 -31.30 -31.96
CA THR A 183 13.09 -32.73 -32.14
C THR A 183 13.99 -33.66 -31.31
N SER A 184 15.22 -33.23 -31.01
CA SER A 184 16.23 -34.07 -30.37
C SER A 184 15.92 -34.41 -28.91
N ARG A 185 15.22 -33.52 -28.17
CA ARG A 185 14.99 -33.70 -26.72
C ARG A 185 13.56 -34.07 -26.34
N PHE A 186 12.59 -33.91 -27.24
CA PHE A 186 11.17 -34.13 -26.94
C PHE A 186 10.53 -35.25 -27.77
N SER A 187 11.29 -35.93 -28.64
CA SER A 187 10.82 -37.10 -29.39
C SER A 187 10.84 -38.38 -28.53
N SER A 188 10.15 -38.39 -27.39
CA SER A 188 9.84 -39.61 -26.65
C SER A 188 8.35 -39.65 -26.33
N GLY A 189 7.60 -40.37 -27.17
CA GLY A 189 6.15 -40.46 -27.03
C GLY A 189 5.53 -41.61 -27.81
N SER A 190 5.65 -42.83 -27.27
CA SER A 190 4.65 -43.88 -27.52
C SER A 190 4.44 -44.66 -26.23
N PHE A 191 3.61 -44.12 -25.33
CA PHE A 191 3.09 -44.87 -24.20
C PHE A 191 1.56 -44.76 -24.19
N GLN A 192 0.90 -45.84 -24.64
CA GLN A 192 -0.54 -46.00 -24.51
C GLN A 192 -0.85 -46.54 -23.09
N ARG A 193 -1.62 -45.78 -22.31
CA ARG A 193 -2.12 -46.22 -21.00
C ARG A 193 -3.57 -46.67 -21.18
N ASN A 194 -3.80 -47.97 -21.14
CA ASN A 194 -5.14 -48.54 -21.04
C ASN A 194 -5.51 -48.60 -19.55
N PHE A 195 -6.62 -47.97 -19.19
CA PHE A 195 -7.21 -48.09 -17.85
C PHE A 195 -8.20 -49.27 -17.87
N LEU A 196 -8.08 -50.18 -16.89
CA LEU A 196 -9.11 -51.18 -16.56
C LEU A 196 -10.21 -50.52 -15.72
#